data_AF-A0A6G3ZB60-F1
#
_entry.id   AF-A0A6G3ZB60-F1
#
_cell.length_a   1.000
_cell.length_b   1.000
_cell.length_c   1.000
_cell.angle_alpha   90.00
_cell.angle_beta   90.00
_cell.angle_gamma   90.00
#
_symmetry.space_group_name_H-M   'P 1'
#
loop_
_entity.id
_entity.type
_entity.pdbx_description
1 polymer ?
#
loop_
_entity_poly.entity_id
_entity_poly.type
_entity_poly.pdbx_seq_one_letter_code
_entity_poly.pdbx_strand_id
1 'polypeptide(L)'
;MAFFENFVSVIRQKWLDYVRANQAWLELQMRRNSVRTPDGGRRPSSFLILGVVNALEPKLGNLMVPFYQLNSDEDALVEVLGLNFDPEMALNNGSTPPTLDAEDVEMPDTPLLPDSEDELE
;
A
#
# COMPACT_ATOMS: atom_id res chain seq x y z
N MET A 1 -8.64 13.84 5.89
CA MET A 1 -8.46 12.42 5.51
C MET A 1 -7.24 11.78 6.18
N ALA A 2 -6.26 12.57 6.65
CA ALA A 2 -5.05 12.14 7.35
C ALA A 2 -5.21 11.10 8.49
N PHE A 3 -6.35 11.05 9.20
CA PHE A 3 -6.54 10.05 10.27
C PHE A 3 -6.58 8.62 9.74
N PHE A 4 -7.33 8.37 8.67
CA PHE A 4 -7.47 7.04 8.09
C PHE A 4 -6.18 6.60 7.40
N GLU A 5 -5.53 7.52 6.67
CA GLU A 5 -4.23 7.28 6.03
C GLU A 5 -3.14 6.94 7.08
N ASN A 6 -3.07 7.70 8.16
CA ASN A 6 -2.14 7.40 9.26
C ASN A 6 -2.46 6.05 9.91
N PHE A 7 -3.74 5.74 10.09
CA PHE A 7 -4.17 4.45 10.64
C PHE A 7 -3.76 3.27 9.74
N VAL A 8 -4.00 3.37 8.43
CA VAL A 8 -3.59 2.39 7.43
C VAL A 8 -2.06 2.23 7.40
N SER A 9 -1.31 3.33 7.47
CA SER A 9 0.15 3.30 7.55
C SER A 9 0.65 2.53 8.77
N VAL A 10 0.07 2.77 9.95
CA VAL A 10 0.40 2.04 11.19
C VAL A 10 0.09 0.54 11.05
N ILE A 11 -1.08 0.18 10.47
CA ILE A 11 -1.43 -1.23 10.22
C ILE A 11 -0.41 -1.88 9.30
N ARG A 12 -0.04 -1.20 8.21
CA ARG A 12 0.93 -1.68 7.23
C ARG A 12 2.28 -1.97 7.86
N GLN A 13 2.77 -1.05 8.69
CA GLN A 13 4.03 -1.24 9.42
C GLN A 13 3.96 -2.46 10.35
N LYS A 14 2.89 -2.57 11.16
CA LYS A 14 2.67 -3.72 12.05
C LYS A 14 2.60 -5.03 11.30
N TRP A 15 1.94 -5.06 10.14
CA TRP A 15 1.88 -6.23 9.27
C TRP A 15 3.27 -6.63 8.78
N LEU A 16 4.07 -5.68 8.29
CA LEU A 16 5.44 -5.96 7.84
C LEU A 16 6.35 -6.47 8.96
N ASP A 17 6.24 -5.89 10.17
CA ASP A 17 6.99 -6.35 11.33
C ASP A 17 6.58 -7.78 11.74
N TYR A 18 5.28 -8.08 11.67
CA TYR A 18 4.80 -9.43 11.87
C TYR A 18 5.39 -10.40 10.85
N VAL A 19 5.34 -10.07 9.56
CA VAL A 19 5.90 -10.91 8.48
C VAL A 19 7.39 -11.16 8.72
N ARG A 20 8.15 -10.13 9.05
CA ARG A 20 9.58 -10.24 9.36
C ARG A 20 9.85 -11.21 10.53
N ALA A 21 9.05 -11.12 11.60
CA ALA A 21 9.20 -11.99 12.77
C ALA A 21 8.73 -13.44 12.53
N ASN A 22 7.88 -13.67 11.52
CA ASN A 22 7.14 -14.91 11.31
C ASN A 22 7.40 -15.58 9.95
N GLN A 23 8.44 -15.15 9.24
CA GLN A 23 8.71 -15.53 7.86
C GLN A 23 8.69 -17.06 7.64
N ALA A 24 9.29 -17.82 8.55
CA ALA A 24 9.45 -19.28 8.39
C ALA A 24 8.12 -20.04 8.21
N TRP A 25 7.08 -19.70 8.97
CA TRP A 25 5.80 -20.39 8.84
C TRP A 25 4.91 -19.74 7.76
N LEU A 26 5.02 -18.42 7.56
CA LEU A 26 4.31 -17.72 6.49
C LEU A 26 4.73 -18.25 5.13
N GLU A 27 6.03 -18.45 4.91
CA GLU A 27 6.54 -19.05 3.66
C GLU A 27 5.93 -20.44 3.43
N LEU A 28 5.90 -21.29 4.47
CA LEU A 28 5.28 -22.62 4.39
C LEU A 28 3.77 -22.55 4.10
N GLN A 29 3.07 -21.59 4.71
CA GLN A 29 1.64 -21.37 4.48
C GLN A 29 1.38 -20.88 3.05
N MET A 30 2.16 -19.92 2.57
CA MET A 30 2.04 -19.32 1.23
C MET A 30 2.34 -20.31 0.10
N ARG A 31 3.19 -21.32 0.33
CA ARG A 31 3.40 -22.44 -0.60
C ARG A 31 2.13 -23.23 -0.88
N ARG A 32 1.20 -23.28 0.09
CA ARG A 32 -0.09 -23.99 -0.06
C ARG A 32 -1.21 -23.08 -0.52
N ASN A 33 -1.29 -21.89 0.05
CA ASN A 33 -2.38 -20.97 -0.21
C ASN A 33 -1.83 -19.53 -0.24
N SER A 34 -1.62 -19.03 -1.46
CA SER A 34 -1.22 -17.66 -1.75
C SER A 34 -2.12 -17.05 -2.82
N VAL A 35 -2.32 -15.75 -2.72
CA VAL A 35 -3.08 -14.93 -3.67
C VAL A 35 -2.09 -14.09 -4.47
N ARG A 36 -2.31 -13.97 -5.78
CA ARG A 36 -1.51 -13.08 -6.63
C ARG A 36 -1.85 -11.63 -6.32
N THR A 37 -0.83 -10.81 -6.22
CA THR A 37 -0.97 -9.37 -5.97
C THR A 37 -0.77 -8.58 -7.26
N PRO A 38 -1.30 -7.34 -7.35
CA PRO A 38 -1.17 -6.49 -8.54
C PRO A 38 0.28 -6.11 -8.87
N ASP A 39 1.16 -6.08 -7.87
CA ASP A 39 2.59 -5.83 -7.99
C ASP A 39 3.39 -7.03 -8.55
N GLY A 40 2.70 -8.11 -8.96
CA GLY A 40 3.31 -9.31 -9.55
C GLY A 40 3.84 -10.31 -8.53
N GLY A 41 3.74 -10.00 -7.24
CA GLY A 41 4.17 -10.88 -6.16
C GLY A 41 3.04 -11.78 -5.63
N ARG A 42 3.21 -12.24 -4.39
CA ARG A 42 2.27 -13.09 -3.68
C ARG A 42 2.05 -12.60 -2.27
N ARG A 43 0.81 -12.78 -1.79
CA ARG A 43 0.46 -12.55 -0.39
C ARG A 43 -0.27 -13.75 0.21
N PRO A 44 -0.33 -13.86 1.54
CA PRO A 44 -1.22 -14.80 2.21
C PRO A 44 -2.70 -14.50 1.93
N SER A 45 -3.58 -15.44 2.27
CA SER A 45 -5.02 -15.25 2.11
C SER A 45 -5.53 -14.03 2.90
N SER A 46 -6.58 -13.38 2.39
CA SER A 46 -7.13 -12.17 2.98
C SER A 46 -7.61 -12.38 4.42
N PHE A 47 -8.25 -13.51 4.71
CA PHE A 47 -8.62 -13.86 6.09
C PHE A 47 -7.44 -13.96 7.04
N LEU A 48 -6.28 -14.45 6.58
CA LEU A 48 -5.09 -14.53 7.41
C LEU A 48 -4.55 -13.14 7.71
N ILE A 49 -4.45 -12.28 6.68
CA ILE A 49 -4.04 -10.88 6.83
C ILE A 49 -4.98 -10.18 7.82
N LEU A 50 -6.29 -10.20 7.57
CA LEU A 50 -7.32 -9.56 8.40
C LEU A 50 -7.30 -10.07 9.85
N GLY A 51 -7.17 -11.39 10.05
CA GLY A 51 -7.08 -11.98 11.38
C GLY A 51 -5.86 -11.49 12.16
N VAL A 52 -4.69 -11.44 11.50
CA VAL A 52 -3.46 -10.95 12.11
C VAL A 52 -3.52 -9.45 12.39
N VAL A 53 -3.92 -8.62 11.42
CA VAL A 53 -3.96 -7.17 11.64
C VAL A 53 -4.99 -6.76 12.68
N ASN A 54 -6.10 -7.51 12.80
CA ASN A 54 -7.08 -7.29 13.87
C ASN A 54 -6.51 -7.62 15.26
N ALA A 55 -5.61 -8.60 15.36
CA ALA A 55 -4.89 -8.90 16.60
C ALA A 55 -3.80 -7.86 16.93
N LEU A 56 -3.12 -7.32 15.90
CA LEU A 56 -2.04 -6.33 16.05
C LEU A 56 -2.57 -4.90 16.34
N GLU A 57 -3.74 -4.57 15.81
CA GLU A 57 -4.41 -3.29 16.01
C GLU A 57 -5.89 -3.51 16.36
N PRO A 58 -6.23 -3.69 17.65
CA PRO A 58 -7.59 -3.94 18.10
C PRO A 58 -8.59 -2.85 17.71
N LYS A 59 -8.13 -1.62 17.43
CA LYS A 59 -8.99 -0.54 16.92
C LYS A 59 -9.56 -0.85 15.54
N LEU A 60 -8.89 -1.68 14.74
CA LEU A 60 -9.41 -2.18 13.46
C LEU A 60 -10.68 -3.00 13.67
N GLY A 61 -10.79 -3.77 14.75
CA GLY A 61 -11.97 -4.57 15.08
C GLY A 61 -13.26 -3.75 15.18
N ASN A 62 -13.16 -2.50 15.63
CA ASN A 62 -14.31 -1.58 15.67
C ASN A 62 -14.78 -1.15 14.27
N LEU A 63 -13.89 -1.19 13.27
CA LEU A 63 -14.17 -0.87 11.87
C LEU A 63 -14.58 -2.12 11.07
N MET A 64 -14.22 -3.32 11.52
CA MET A 64 -14.54 -4.56 10.81
C MET A 64 -16.05 -4.80 10.69
N VAL A 65 -16.84 -4.49 11.72
CA VAL A 65 -18.31 -4.67 11.68
C VAL A 65 -18.96 -3.82 10.58
N PRO A 66 -18.78 -2.48 10.54
CA PRO A 66 -19.36 -1.67 9.47
C PRO A 66 -18.77 -1.99 8.09
N PHE A 67 -17.49 -2.36 8.00
CA PHE A 67 -16.88 -2.75 6.73
C PHE A 67 -17.49 -4.03 6.16
N TYR A 68 -17.67 -5.07 6.96
CA TYR A 68 -18.33 -6.31 6.52
C TYR A 68 -19.81 -6.12 6.17
N GLN A 69 -20.51 -5.19 6.81
CA GLN A 69 -21.88 -4.85 6.46
C GLN A 69 -21.97 -4.15 5.09
N LEU A 70 -20.93 -3.39 4.71
CA LEU A 70 -20.89 -2.66 3.45
C LEU A 70 -20.39 -3.54 2.30
N ASN A 71 -19.33 -4.31 2.56
CA ASN A 71 -18.77 -5.26 1.60
C ASN A 71 -18.18 -6.46 2.35
N SER A 72 -18.71 -7.65 2.06
CA SER A 72 -18.25 -8.90 2.65
C SER A 72 -17.05 -9.52 1.94
N ASP A 73 -16.57 -8.91 0.85
CA ASP A 73 -15.40 -9.35 0.10
C ASP A 73 -14.11 -9.02 0.85
N GLU A 74 -13.46 -10.05 1.37
CA GLU A 74 -12.21 -9.95 2.11
C GLU A 74 -11.04 -9.39 1.29
N ASP A 75 -10.99 -9.62 -0.02
CA ASP A 75 -9.94 -9.10 -0.89
C ASP A 75 -10.10 -7.59 -1.06
N ALA A 76 -11.33 -7.12 -1.25
CA ALA A 76 -11.64 -5.69 -1.29
C ALA A 76 -11.31 -4.99 0.04
N LEU A 77 -11.54 -5.64 1.18
CA LEU A 77 -11.16 -5.09 2.49
C LEU A 77 -9.64 -4.97 2.64
N VAL A 78 -8.88 -6.00 2.22
CA VAL A 78 -7.41 -5.95 2.22
C VAL A 78 -6.88 -4.86 1.29
N GLU A 79 -7.54 -4.62 0.16
CA GLU A 79 -7.20 -3.53 -0.77
C GLU A 79 -7.45 -2.15 -0.15
N VAL A 80 -8.61 -1.91 0.47
CA VAL A 80 -8.93 -0.64 1.15
C VAL A 80 -7.96 -0.36 2.32
N LEU A 81 -7.49 -1.41 3.00
CA LEU A 81 -6.47 -1.30 4.03
C LEU A 81 -5.05 -1.11 3.47
N GLY A 82 -4.86 -1.06 2.16
CA GLY A 82 -3.55 -0.88 1.53
C GLY A 82 -2.60 -2.06 1.76
N LEU A 83 -3.16 -3.26 1.97
CA LEU A 83 -2.44 -4.50 2.27
C LEU A 83 -2.39 -5.48 1.10
N ASN A 84 -2.91 -5.11 -0.08
CA ASN A 84 -2.89 -5.93 -1.29
C ASN A 84 -1.55 -5.81 -2.05
N PHE A 85 -0.45 -6.19 -1.39
CA PHE A 85 0.91 -6.16 -1.93
C PHE A 85 1.71 -7.37 -1.43
N ASP A 86 2.85 -7.66 -2.06
CA ASP A 86 3.75 -8.72 -1.63
C ASP A 86 4.59 -8.26 -0.41
N PRO A 87 4.40 -8.86 0.77
CA PRO A 87 5.08 -8.42 1.97
C PRO A 87 6.57 -8.75 1.96
N GLU A 88 7.01 -9.81 1.28
CA GLU A 88 8.43 -10.16 1.18
C GLU A 88 9.17 -9.19 0.26
N MET A 89 8.55 -8.83 -0.88
CA MET A 89 9.08 -7.80 -1.77
C MET A 89 9.17 -6.44 -1.07
N ALA A 90 8.15 -6.06 -0.30
CA ALA A 90 8.15 -4.82 0.48
C ALA A 90 9.23 -4.79 1.58
N LEU A 91 9.57 -5.94 2.16
CA LEU A 91 10.65 -6.06 3.13
C LEU A 91 12.04 -5.98 2.47
N ASN A 92 12.20 -6.60 1.30
CA ASN A 92 13.47 -6.64 0.56
C ASN A 92 13.81 -5.30 -0.10
N ASN A 93 12.81 -4.53 -0.53
CA ASN A 93 13.01 -3.25 -1.21
C ASN A 93 13.33 -2.08 -0.27
N GLY A 94 13.34 -2.28 1.05
CA GLY A 94 13.83 -1.29 2.00
C GLY A 94 13.20 0.10 1.86
N SER A 95 12.03 0.30 2.49
CA SER A 95 11.38 1.60 2.73
C SER A 95 10.48 2.13 1.61
N THR A 96 9.26 2.50 2.03
CA THR A 96 8.23 3.32 1.37
C THR A 96 7.61 2.77 0.08
N PRO A 97 6.28 2.46 0.05
CA PRO A 97 5.57 2.50 -1.22
C PRO A 97 5.58 3.96 -1.72
N PRO A 98 5.52 4.21 -3.03
CA PRO A 98 5.16 5.54 -3.50
C PRO A 98 3.75 5.80 -2.96
N THR A 99 3.61 6.78 -2.08
CA THR A 99 2.35 7.50 -1.96
C THR A 99 1.98 7.93 -3.37
N LEU A 100 0.71 7.76 -3.74
CA LEU A 100 0.19 8.32 -4.97
C LEU A 100 0.26 9.85 -4.83
N ASP A 101 1.41 10.42 -5.18
CA ASP A 101 1.57 11.85 -5.32
C ASP A 101 0.77 12.22 -6.58
N ALA A 102 -0.42 12.75 -6.34
CA ALA A 102 -1.03 13.64 -7.29
C ALA A 102 -0.12 14.88 -7.39
N GLU A 103 0.14 15.27 -8.65
CA GLU A 103 0.81 16.50 -9.09
C GLU A 103 2.34 16.43 -9.30
N ASP A 104 2.72 16.01 -10.51
CA ASP A 104 3.72 16.74 -11.31
C ASP A 104 3.34 16.58 -12.79
N VAL A 105 2.40 17.42 -13.25
CA VAL A 105 2.25 17.68 -14.68
C VAL A 105 3.45 18.54 -15.06
N GLU A 106 4.48 17.92 -15.63
CA GLU A 106 5.59 18.64 -16.28
C GLU A 106 5.01 19.61 -17.32
N MET A 107 5.11 20.91 -17.02
CA MET A 107 4.96 21.95 -18.03
C MET A 107 6.12 21.82 -19.01
N PRO A 108 5.90 21.73 -20.33
CA PRO A 108 7.00 21.74 -21.28
C PRO A 108 7.68 23.11 -21.26
N ASP A 109 8.98 23.10 -20.98
CA ASP A 109 9.91 24.23 -21.08
C ASP A 109 9.69 24.99 -22.38
N THR A 110 9.09 26.17 -22.28
CA THR A 110 9.05 27.15 -23.36
C THR A 110 10.11 28.20 -23.04
N PRO A 111 11.25 28.24 -23.75
CA PRO A 111 12.27 29.26 -23.48
C PRO A 111 11.72 30.64 -23.82
N LEU A 112 11.70 31.51 -22.81
CA LEU A 112 11.42 32.94 -22.89
C LEU A 112 12.41 33.61 -23.85
N LEU A 113 11.87 34.46 -24.72
CA LEU A 113 12.53 35.29 -25.74
C LEU A 113 13.82 35.97 -25.23
N PRO A 114 14.84 36.15 -26.08
CA PRO A 114 15.74 37.29 -25.96
C PRO A 114 15.21 38.46 -26.81
N ASP A 115 14.87 39.55 -26.13
CA ASP A 115 14.78 40.89 -26.72
C ASP A 115 16.15 41.29 -27.27
N SER A 116 16.19 41.72 -28.53
CA SER A 116 17.17 42.67 -29.08
C SER A 116 16.61 43.20 -30.41
N GLU A 117 15.82 44.27 -30.32
CA GLU A 117 15.52 45.17 -31.44
C GLU A 117 16.75 46.05 -31.77
N ASP A 118 16.69 46.65 -32.97
CA ASP A 118 17.51 47.75 -33.52
C ASP A 118 18.87 47.39 -34.17
N GLU A 119 19.25 47.87 -35.36
CA GLU A 119 18.67 48.84 -36.29
C GLU A 119 19.42 48.73 -37.66
N LEU A 120 18.66 48.90 -38.75
CA LEU A 120 18.94 49.66 -39.99
C LEU A 120 20.41 49.95 -40.43
N GLU A 121 20.81 49.42 -41.60
CA GLU A 121 21.03 50.14 -42.89
C GLU A 121 21.59 49.19 -43.97
#